data_AF-A0A970JAI6-F1
#
_entry.id   AF-A0A970JAI6-F1
#
_cell.length_a   1.000
_cell.length_b   1.000
_cell.length_c   1.000
_cell.angle_alpha   90.00
_cell.angle_beta   90.00
_cell.angle_gamma   90.00
#
_symmetry.space_group_name_H-M   'P 1'
#
loop_
_entity.id
_entity.type
_entity.pdbx_description
1 polymer ?
#
loop_
_entity_poly.entity_id
_entity_poly.type
_entity_poly.pdbx_seq_one_letter_code
_entity_poly.pdbx_strand_id
1 'polypeptide(L)'
;MTRKKRKVDSSDSGGAAPWMNTYADMVTLLLCFFVLLFSFATIDAQKFEAIVRSLQGSLGVLDSGVTVEIEPLEQTFPGMQTSSRDEEFDRIKHKIDVFIKDNNLENNVTLILNERGLLIRMLDATLFDSGKADIREESKYIIDGISDIIKETENNIRIEGHTDNVPINTFKYPSNWELSTA
;
A
#
# COMPACT_ATOMS: atom_id res chain seq x y z
N MET A 1 -92.33 -4.58 2.36
CA MET A 1 -91.49 -5.71 2.79
C MET A 1 -90.28 -5.81 1.88
N THR A 2 -89.11 -5.61 2.46
CA THR A 2 -87.79 -5.63 1.83
C THR A 2 -87.29 -7.05 1.67
N ARG A 3 -86.65 -7.38 0.54
CA ARG A 3 -85.56 -8.37 0.56
C ARG A 3 -84.48 -8.00 -0.46
N LYS A 4 -83.60 -7.10 -0.02
CA LYS A 4 -82.31 -6.81 -0.66
C LYS A 4 -81.53 -8.12 -0.74
N LYS A 5 -81.30 -8.65 -1.95
CA LYS A 5 -80.39 -9.78 -2.17
C LYS A 5 -78.98 -9.31 -1.78
N ARG A 6 -78.52 -9.80 -0.64
CA ARG A 6 -77.13 -9.70 -0.19
C ARG A 6 -76.29 -10.50 -1.17
N LYS A 7 -75.43 -9.82 -1.93
CA LYS A 7 -74.35 -10.45 -2.69
C LYS A 7 -73.45 -11.09 -1.63
N VAL A 8 -73.38 -12.41 -1.64
CA VAL A 8 -72.51 -13.19 -0.76
C VAL A 8 -71.10 -12.97 -1.27
N ASP A 9 -70.25 -12.40 -0.42
CA ASP A 9 -68.81 -12.41 -0.60
C ASP A 9 -68.36 -13.87 -0.59
N SER A 10 -68.08 -14.42 -1.77
CA SER A 10 -67.35 -15.66 -1.89
C SER A 10 -65.88 -15.38 -1.62
N SER A 11 -65.50 -15.44 -0.34
CA SER A 11 -64.15 -15.80 0.05
C SER A 11 -63.91 -17.25 -0.36
N ASP A 12 -63.17 -17.48 -1.44
CA ASP A 12 -62.07 -18.45 -1.46
C ASP A 12 -61.54 -18.58 -2.90
N SER A 13 -60.47 -17.87 -3.16
CA SER A 13 -59.38 -18.42 -3.96
C SER A 13 -58.16 -17.99 -3.17
N GLY A 14 -57.38 -18.97 -2.68
CA GLY A 14 -56.20 -18.78 -1.83
C GLY A 14 -55.06 -18.07 -2.55
N GLY A 15 -55.33 -16.87 -3.05
CA GLY A 15 -54.41 -15.98 -3.71
C GLY A 15 -53.93 -14.93 -2.72
N ALA A 16 -52.61 -14.79 -2.67
CA ALA A 16 -51.93 -13.68 -2.03
C ALA A 16 -52.60 -12.34 -2.33
N ALA A 17 -52.73 -11.47 -1.33
CA ALA A 17 -53.23 -10.12 -1.54
C ALA A 17 -52.36 -9.38 -2.60
N PRO A 18 -52.91 -8.56 -3.50
CA PRO A 18 -52.16 -8.00 -4.64
C PRO A 18 -50.90 -7.20 -4.26
N TRP A 19 -50.92 -6.52 -3.12
CA TRP A 19 -49.77 -5.78 -2.57
C TRP A 19 -48.65 -6.70 -2.06
N MET A 20 -48.97 -7.96 -1.75
CA MET A 20 -48.01 -8.93 -1.26
C MET A 20 -47.00 -9.32 -2.34
N ASN A 21 -47.37 -9.28 -3.62
CA ASN A 21 -46.44 -9.52 -4.71
C ASN A 21 -45.40 -8.39 -4.83
N THR A 22 -45.82 -7.13 -4.73
CA THR A 22 -44.88 -5.99 -4.76
C THR A 22 -44.00 -5.94 -3.52
N TYR A 23 -44.53 -6.35 -2.37
CA TYR A 23 -43.76 -6.48 -1.14
C TYR A 23 -42.75 -7.62 -1.23
N ALA A 24 -43.17 -8.78 -1.72
CA ALA A 24 -42.30 -9.93 -1.93
C ALA A 24 -41.16 -9.59 -2.91
N ASP A 25 -41.47 -8.87 -4.00
CA ASP A 25 -40.48 -8.39 -4.97
C ASP A 25 -39.44 -7.46 -4.31
N MET A 26 -39.89 -6.44 -3.56
CA MET A 26 -38.97 -5.54 -2.83
C MET A 26 -38.11 -6.28 -1.79
N VAL A 27 -38.67 -7.27 -1.08
CA VAL A 27 -37.91 -8.11 -0.14
C VAL A 27 -36.89 -8.97 -0.85
N THR A 28 -37.22 -9.53 -2.02
CA THR A 28 -36.27 -10.32 -2.83
C THR A 28 -35.17 -9.46 -3.45
N LEU A 29 -35.46 -8.23 -3.86
CA LEU A 29 -34.44 -7.27 -4.32
C LEU A 29 -33.51 -6.87 -3.18
N LEU A 30 -34.04 -6.63 -1.99
CA LEU A 30 -33.25 -6.32 -0.80
C LEU A 30 -32.36 -7.50 -0.39
N LEU A 31 -32.90 -8.74 -0.41
CA LEU A 31 -32.14 -9.96 -0.15
C LEU A 31 -31.03 -10.16 -1.19
N CYS A 32 -31.35 -10.02 -2.47
CA CYS A 32 -30.38 -10.14 -3.56
C CYS A 32 -29.28 -9.07 -3.42
N PHE A 33 -29.66 -7.84 -3.10
CA PHE A 33 -28.72 -6.75 -2.83
C PHE A 33 -27.79 -7.05 -1.65
N PHE A 34 -28.30 -7.54 -0.52
CA PHE A 34 -27.47 -7.92 0.62
C PHE A 34 -26.58 -9.14 0.36
N VAL A 35 -27.06 -10.12 -0.41
CA VAL A 35 -26.22 -11.26 -0.85
C VAL A 35 -25.10 -10.79 -1.76
N LEU A 36 -25.34 -9.84 -2.66
CA LEU A 36 -24.31 -9.22 -3.49
C LEU A 36 -23.32 -8.40 -2.66
N LEU A 37 -23.80 -7.59 -1.70
CA LEU A 37 -22.94 -6.86 -0.78
C LEU A 37 -22.10 -7.79 0.09
N PHE A 38 -22.68 -8.91 0.55
CA PHE A 38 -21.97 -9.93 1.32
C PHE A 38 -20.92 -10.65 0.46
N SER A 39 -21.18 -10.86 -0.83
CA SER A 39 -20.19 -11.39 -1.78
C SER A 39 -18.99 -10.45 -1.95
N PHE A 40 -19.14 -9.15 -1.69
CA PHE A 40 -18.05 -8.18 -1.73
C PHE A 40 -17.41 -7.92 -0.37
N ALA A 41 -18.12 -8.20 0.72
CA ALA A 41 -17.67 -7.94 2.09
C ALA A 41 -16.43 -8.73 2.52
N THR A 42 -16.12 -9.85 1.86
CA THR A 42 -14.89 -10.62 2.08
C THR A 42 -14.13 -10.86 0.79
N ILE A 43 -14.13 -9.87 -0.12
CA ILE A 43 -13.11 -9.87 -1.16
C ILE A 43 -11.77 -9.63 -0.46
N ASP A 44 -11.09 -10.74 -0.23
CA ASP A 44 -9.69 -10.77 0.15
C ASP A 44 -8.90 -10.02 -0.92
N ALA A 45 -8.18 -8.97 -0.51
CA ALA A 45 -7.43 -8.11 -1.41
C ALA A 45 -6.52 -8.94 -2.33
N GLN A 46 -5.99 -10.05 -1.81
CA GLN A 46 -5.12 -10.98 -2.54
C GLN A 46 -5.85 -11.75 -3.66
N LYS A 47 -7.14 -12.10 -3.47
CA LYS A 47 -7.93 -12.83 -4.48
C LYS A 47 -8.43 -11.93 -5.60
N PHE A 48 -8.79 -10.69 -5.27
CA PHE A 48 -9.12 -9.68 -6.28
C PHE A 48 -7.91 -9.38 -7.15
N GLU A 49 -6.75 -9.23 -6.53
CA GLU A 49 -5.51 -8.98 -7.22
C GLU A 49 -5.10 -10.16 -8.13
N ALA A 50 -5.29 -11.40 -7.67
CA ALA A 50 -5.08 -12.59 -8.51
C ALA A 50 -6.04 -12.64 -9.72
N ILE A 51 -7.32 -12.28 -9.54
CA ILE A 51 -8.32 -12.26 -10.62
C ILE A 51 -8.01 -11.13 -11.62
N VAL A 52 -7.70 -9.92 -11.13
CA VAL A 52 -7.31 -8.77 -11.95
C VAL A 52 -6.04 -9.07 -12.75
N ARG A 53 -5.05 -9.75 -12.16
CA ARG A 53 -3.84 -10.22 -12.86
C ARG A 53 -4.13 -11.28 -13.91
N SER A 54 -5.04 -12.22 -13.64
CA SER A 54 -5.44 -13.23 -14.63
C SER A 54 -6.20 -12.61 -15.81
N LEU A 55 -6.98 -11.56 -15.57
CA LEU A 55 -7.67 -10.78 -16.59
C LEU A 55 -6.70 -9.91 -17.40
N GLN A 56 -5.74 -9.25 -16.75
CA GLN A 56 -4.66 -8.51 -17.41
C GLN A 56 -3.78 -9.43 -18.26
N GLY A 57 -3.47 -10.64 -17.80
CA GLY A 57 -2.70 -11.63 -18.56
C GLY A 57 -3.45 -12.25 -19.75
N SER A 58 -4.78 -12.40 -19.68
CA SER A 58 -5.60 -12.92 -20.78
C SER A 58 -6.07 -11.85 -21.79
N LEU A 59 -6.18 -10.59 -21.38
CA LEU A 59 -6.46 -9.46 -22.27
C LEU A 59 -5.17 -8.84 -22.85
N GLY A 60 -4.00 -9.24 -22.32
CA GLY A 60 -2.68 -8.66 -22.60
C GLY A 60 -1.86 -9.36 -23.70
N VAL A 61 -2.48 -10.00 -24.70
CA VAL A 61 -1.79 -10.34 -25.98
C VAL A 61 -2.00 -9.21 -27.00
N LEU A 62 -1.92 -7.97 -26.53
CA LEU A 62 -1.69 -6.79 -27.35
C LEU A 62 -0.57 -5.99 -26.70
N ASP A 63 0.44 -5.72 -27.51
CA ASP A 63 1.75 -5.16 -27.22
C ASP A 63 1.69 -3.76 -26.58
N SER A 64 1.45 -3.67 -25.26
CA SER A 64 1.75 -2.48 -24.45
C SER A 64 1.49 -2.71 -22.96
N GLY A 65 2.57 -2.95 -22.21
CA GLY A 65 2.86 -2.39 -20.89
C GLY A 65 1.94 -2.66 -19.69
N VAL A 66 2.59 -3.10 -18.59
CA VAL A 66 2.18 -3.09 -17.17
C VAL A 66 1.63 -4.42 -16.63
N THR A 67 2.46 -5.12 -15.85
CA THR A 67 2.08 -6.15 -14.88
C THR A 67 2.54 -5.74 -13.48
N VAL A 68 1.64 -5.73 -12.51
CA VAL A 68 1.87 -5.42 -11.09
C VAL A 68 2.32 -6.69 -10.35
N GLU A 69 3.32 -6.59 -9.46
CA GLU A 69 3.81 -7.68 -8.59
C GLU A 69 3.26 -7.59 -7.15
N ILE A 70 3.01 -8.76 -6.55
CA ILE A 70 2.49 -9.03 -5.18
C ILE A 70 3.75 -9.46 -4.42
N GLU A 71 4.02 -8.96 -3.22
CA GLU A 71 5.05 -9.57 -2.37
C GLU A 71 4.64 -10.98 -1.91
N PRO A 72 5.58 -11.94 -1.81
CA PRO A 72 5.29 -13.35 -1.95
C PRO A 72 4.94 -14.01 -0.61
N LEU A 73 3.88 -14.83 -0.63
CA LEU A 73 3.83 -16.01 0.23
C LEU A 73 4.87 -16.99 -0.34
N GLU A 74 5.81 -17.47 0.48
CA GLU A 74 6.74 -18.54 0.12
C GLU A 74 5.96 -19.78 -0.34
N GLN A 75 5.74 -19.91 -1.65
CA GLN A 75 5.35 -21.16 -2.29
C GLN A 75 5.72 -21.08 -3.78
N THR A 76 6.74 -21.87 -4.08
CA THR A 76 7.40 -22.09 -5.36
C THR A 76 6.41 -22.27 -6.52
N PHE A 77 6.29 -21.27 -7.39
CA PHE A 77 5.74 -21.43 -8.74
C PHE A 77 6.74 -20.91 -9.78
N PRO A 78 7.08 -21.71 -10.81
CA PRO A 78 8.06 -21.33 -11.82
C PRO A 78 7.42 -20.40 -12.85
N GLY A 79 7.83 -19.12 -12.89
CA GLY A 79 7.48 -18.23 -13.99
C GLY A 79 7.27 -16.74 -13.69
N MET A 80 7.71 -16.22 -12.55
CA MET A 80 7.61 -14.78 -12.27
C MET A 80 8.82 -14.06 -12.88
N GLN A 81 8.58 -13.25 -13.93
CA GLN A 81 9.54 -12.25 -14.37
C GLN A 81 9.24 -10.96 -13.59
N THR A 82 9.76 -10.92 -12.38
CA THR A 82 10.13 -9.70 -11.66
C THR A 82 10.85 -8.74 -12.61
N SER A 83 10.43 -7.48 -12.63
CA SER A 83 11.16 -6.44 -13.36
C SER A 83 12.59 -6.46 -12.83
N SER A 84 13.61 -6.54 -13.69
CA SER A 84 15.02 -6.62 -13.27
C SER A 84 15.44 -5.52 -12.28
N ARG A 85 14.70 -4.40 -12.30
CA ARG A 85 14.89 -3.23 -11.44
C ARG A 85 14.33 -3.43 -10.03
N ASP A 86 13.20 -4.11 -9.88
CA ASP A 86 12.60 -4.39 -8.58
C ASP A 86 13.44 -5.44 -7.83
N GLU A 87 13.94 -6.46 -8.54
CA GLU A 87 14.90 -7.41 -7.98
C GLU A 87 16.20 -6.75 -7.49
N GLU A 88 16.65 -5.71 -8.20
CA GLU A 88 17.86 -4.96 -7.83
C GLU A 88 17.63 -4.23 -6.50
N PHE A 89 16.53 -3.47 -6.38
CA PHE A 89 16.18 -2.77 -5.16
C PHE A 89 15.91 -3.70 -3.97
N ASP A 90 15.32 -4.87 -4.21
CA ASP A 90 15.12 -5.89 -3.17
C ASP A 90 16.44 -6.47 -2.66
N ARG A 91 17.39 -6.75 -3.56
CA ARG A 91 18.74 -7.20 -3.17
C ARG A 91 19.46 -6.15 -2.34
N ILE A 92 19.39 -4.88 -2.75
CA ILE A 92 20.00 -3.76 -2.03
C ILE A 92 19.34 -3.60 -0.67
N LYS A 93 18.00 -3.58 -0.62
CA LYS A 93 17.22 -3.49 0.62
C LYS A 93 17.63 -4.59 1.58
N HIS A 94 17.76 -5.83 1.12
CA HIS A 94 18.20 -6.94 1.95
C HIS A 94 19.63 -6.72 2.49
N LYS A 95 20.58 -6.30 1.66
CA LYS A 95 21.96 -6.03 2.12
C LYS A 95 22.00 -4.94 3.19
N ILE A 96 21.24 -3.86 3.00
CA ILE A 96 21.16 -2.76 3.97
C ILE A 96 20.45 -3.23 5.25
N ASP A 97 19.39 -4.03 5.15
CA ASP A 97 18.69 -4.58 6.32
C ASP A 97 19.61 -5.46 7.19
N VAL A 98 20.45 -6.29 6.57
CA VAL A 98 21.47 -7.09 7.29
C VAL A 98 22.48 -6.18 7.98
N PHE A 99 23.00 -5.16 7.28
CA PHE A 99 23.92 -4.19 7.87
C PHE A 99 23.31 -3.45 9.07
N ILE A 100 22.04 -3.05 8.96
CA ILE A 100 21.31 -2.37 10.04
C ILE A 100 21.19 -3.28 11.27
N LYS A 101 20.85 -4.56 11.07
CA LYS A 101 20.71 -5.56 12.15
C LYS A 101 22.03 -5.85 12.86
N ASP A 102 23.08 -6.09 12.09
CA ASP A 102 24.40 -6.43 12.63
C ASP A 102 25.01 -5.28 13.45
N ASN A 103 24.63 -4.04 13.15
CA ASN A 103 25.12 -2.84 13.84
C ASN A 103 24.10 -2.24 14.84
N ASN A 104 23.00 -2.93 15.14
CA ASN A 104 21.95 -2.47 16.05
C ASN A 104 21.35 -1.08 15.69
N LEU A 105 21.19 -0.81 14.40
CA LEU A 105 20.73 0.48 13.87
C LEU A 105 19.22 0.55 13.60
N GLU A 106 18.46 -0.50 13.95
CA GLU A 106 17.03 -0.65 13.60
C GLU A 106 16.15 0.53 14.07
N ASN A 107 16.52 1.16 15.19
CA ASN A 107 15.79 2.33 15.72
C ASN A 107 16.15 3.65 15.03
N ASN A 108 17.25 3.68 14.29
CA ASN A 108 17.83 4.89 13.74
C ASN A 108 17.68 4.98 12.22
N VAL A 109 17.51 3.84 11.55
CA VAL A 109 17.40 3.75 10.09
C VAL A 109 16.13 3.01 9.70
N THR A 110 15.36 3.59 8.78
CA THR A 110 14.14 3.00 8.22
C THR A 110 14.27 2.87 6.72
N LEU A 111 13.93 1.70 6.18
CA LEU A 111 13.93 1.40 4.76
C LEU A 111 12.49 1.32 4.24
N ILE A 112 12.19 2.02 3.15
CA ILE A 112 10.88 2.01 2.50
C ILE A 112 11.10 1.77 1.01
N LEU A 113 10.54 0.69 0.48
CA LEU A 113 10.54 0.41 -0.96
C LEU A 113 9.22 0.88 -1.56
N ASN A 114 9.30 1.75 -2.56
CA ASN A 114 8.14 2.26 -3.31
C ASN A 114 8.41 2.17 -4.82
N GLU A 115 7.40 2.43 -5.65
CA GLU A 115 7.51 2.46 -7.13
C GLU A 115 8.61 3.39 -7.67
N ARG A 116 9.04 4.39 -6.88
CA ARG A 116 10.10 5.34 -7.25
C ARG A 116 11.51 4.85 -6.93
N GLY A 117 11.64 3.79 -6.13
CA GLY A 117 12.90 3.23 -5.66
C GLY A 117 12.96 3.02 -4.14
N LEU A 118 14.18 2.77 -3.65
CA LEU A 118 14.47 2.54 -2.25
C LEU A 118 14.73 3.86 -1.50
N LEU A 119 13.87 4.17 -0.53
CA LEU A 119 14.03 5.30 0.37
C LEU A 119 14.68 4.85 1.67
N ILE A 120 15.81 5.47 2.00
CA ILE A 120 16.57 5.24 3.22
C ILE A 120 16.41 6.47 4.10
N ARG A 121 15.73 6.33 5.24
CA ARG A 121 15.50 7.41 6.20
C ARG A 121 16.34 7.18 7.44
N MET A 122 17.12 8.19 7.84
CA MET A 122 17.93 8.16 9.05
C MET A 122 17.43 9.20 10.06
N LEU A 123 17.52 8.90 11.35
CA LEU A 123 17.18 9.86 12.42
C LEU A 123 18.26 10.93 12.54
N ASP A 124 17.85 12.21 12.61
CA ASP A 124 18.74 13.37 12.72
C ASP A 124 19.68 13.30 13.94
N ALA A 125 19.11 12.98 15.12
CA ALA A 125 19.87 12.84 16.37
C ALA A 125 20.95 11.73 16.33
N THR A 126 20.86 10.80 15.37
CA THR A 126 21.88 9.79 15.15
C THR A 126 23.05 10.34 14.34
N LEU A 127 22.85 11.33 13.48
CA LEU A 127 23.84 11.83 12.53
C LEU A 127 24.52 13.12 12.99
N PHE A 128 23.78 13.99 13.68
CA PHE A 128 24.24 15.34 14.01
C PHE A 128 24.04 15.66 15.49
N ASP A 129 24.90 16.52 16.03
CA ASP A 129 24.59 17.21 17.27
C ASP A 129 23.53 18.30 17.01
N SER A 130 22.67 18.56 17.99
CA SER A 130 21.65 19.60 17.88
C SER A 130 22.23 20.95 17.42
N GLY A 131 21.70 21.48 16.32
CA GLY A 131 22.11 22.77 15.73
C GLY A 131 23.46 22.76 15.00
N LYS A 132 24.06 21.59 14.73
CA LYS A 132 25.28 21.45 13.92
C LYS A 132 24.99 20.70 12.63
N ALA A 133 25.77 21.02 11.59
CA ALA A 133 25.79 20.28 10.32
C ALA A 133 26.97 19.30 10.23
N ASP A 134 27.89 19.33 11.19
CA ASP A 134 29.03 18.42 11.18
C ASP A 134 28.57 17.03 11.63
N ILE A 135 28.76 16.04 10.76
CA ILE A 135 28.41 14.64 11.03
C ILE A 135 29.27 14.14 12.21
N ARG A 136 28.63 13.48 13.19
CA ARG A 136 29.35 12.91 14.33
C ARG A 136 30.30 11.81 13.85
N GLU A 137 31.46 11.68 14.50
CA GLU A 137 32.46 10.66 14.11
C GLU A 137 31.88 9.24 14.20
N GLU A 138 31.05 9.00 15.21
CA GLU A 138 30.30 7.76 15.41
C GLU A 138 29.26 7.51 14.31
N SER A 139 28.88 8.50 13.52
CA SER A 139 27.84 8.33 12.48
C SER A 139 28.45 8.09 11.11
N LYS A 140 29.75 8.38 10.95
CA LYS A 140 30.47 8.16 9.70
C LYS A 140 30.48 6.69 9.30
N TYR A 141 30.67 5.77 10.25
CA TYR A 141 30.67 4.33 9.93
C TYR A 141 29.33 3.86 9.33
N ILE A 142 28.21 4.47 9.75
CA ILE A 142 26.87 4.14 9.25
C ILE A 142 26.74 4.59 7.80
N ILE A 143 27.14 5.84 7.52
CA ILE A 143 27.10 6.43 6.18
C ILE A 143 28.04 5.69 5.25
N ASP A 144 29.26 5.39 5.69
CA ASP A 144 30.25 4.66 4.89
C ASP A 144 29.74 3.26 4.53
N GLY A 145 29.23 2.51 5.51
CA GLY A 145 28.68 1.16 5.29
C GLY A 145 27.48 1.16 4.33
N ILE A 146 26.55 2.10 4.47
CA ILE A 146 25.44 2.26 3.53
C ILE A 146 25.95 2.69 2.15
N SER A 147 26.93 3.60 2.09
CA SER A 147 27.49 4.09 0.82
C SER A 147 28.16 2.98 0.02
N ASP A 148 28.86 2.06 0.69
CA ASP A 148 29.55 0.95 0.05
C ASP A 148 28.55 -0.03 -0.58
N ILE A 149 27.41 -0.25 0.05
CA ILE A 149 26.33 -1.07 -0.50
C ILE A 149 25.69 -0.39 -1.72
N ILE A 150 25.46 0.93 -1.67
CA ILE A 150 24.80 1.67 -2.75
C ILE A 150 25.72 1.85 -3.97
N LYS A 151 27.04 1.92 -3.78
CA LYS A 151 28.05 2.01 -4.86
C LYS A 151 28.01 0.84 -5.84
N GLU A 152 27.44 -0.29 -5.45
CA GLU A 152 27.27 -1.46 -6.32
C GLU A 152 26.20 -1.26 -7.42
N THR A 153 25.50 -0.13 -7.39
CA THR A 153 24.32 0.14 -8.24
C THR A 153 24.59 1.27 -9.22
N GLU A 154 23.97 1.20 -10.40
CA GLU A 154 24.04 2.28 -11.41
C GLU A 154 22.91 3.31 -11.26
N ASN A 155 22.13 3.22 -10.17
CA ASN A 155 20.95 4.04 -9.96
C ASN A 155 21.31 5.47 -9.50
N ASN A 156 20.47 6.43 -9.90
CA ASN A 156 20.63 7.82 -9.45
C ASN A 156 20.34 7.95 -7.96
N ILE A 157 21.28 8.54 -7.22
CA ILE A 157 21.15 8.77 -5.79
C ILE A 157 20.73 10.22 -5.57
N ARG A 158 19.71 10.41 -4.73
CA ARG A 158 19.25 11.73 -4.28
C ARG A 158 19.35 11.79 -2.76
N ILE A 159 20.04 12.81 -2.26
CA ILE A 159 20.22 13.05 -0.82
C ILE A 159 19.41 14.29 -0.46
N GLU A 160 18.54 14.17 0.54
CA GLU A 160 17.71 15.27 1.05
C GLU A 160 17.91 15.40 2.57
N GLY A 161 18.22 16.61 3.01
CA GLY A 161 18.34 16.95 4.44
C GLY A 161 17.06 17.60 4.95
N HIS A 162 16.61 17.20 6.14
CA HIS A 162 15.54 17.87 6.86
C HIS A 162 16.06 18.39 8.20
N THR A 163 15.86 19.67 8.47
CA THR A 163 16.13 20.26 9.78
C THR A 163 14.85 20.41 10.59
N ASP A 164 14.97 20.37 11.91
CA ASP A 164 13.85 20.57 12.84
C ASP A 164 13.09 21.89 12.59
N ASN A 165 11.85 21.98 13.06
CA ASN A 165 11.00 23.18 12.99
C ASN A 165 11.29 24.22 14.08
N VAL A 166 12.21 23.91 15.01
CA VAL A 166 12.70 24.86 16.01
C VAL A 166 13.55 25.90 15.31
N PRO A 167 13.21 27.20 15.38
CA PRO A 167 13.98 28.24 14.70
C PRO A 167 15.40 28.31 15.26
N ILE A 168 16.41 28.12 14.42
CA ILE A 168 17.81 28.38 14.77
C ILE A 168 18.23 29.76 14.30
N ASN A 169 19.16 30.39 15.02
CA ASN A 169 19.85 31.59 14.58
C ASN A 169 21.28 31.55 15.12
N THR A 170 22.17 30.96 14.35
CA THR A 170 23.59 30.84 14.69
C THR A 170 24.43 31.67 13.72
N PHE A 171 25.65 32.03 14.13
CA PHE A 171 26.56 32.79 13.26
C PHE A 171 26.86 32.06 11.94
N LYS A 172 26.89 30.72 11.96
CA LYS A 172 27.19 29.88 10.78
C LYS A 172 25.93 29.53 9.97
N TYR A 173 24.79 29.34 10.63
CA TYR A 173 23.50 29.04 10.01
C TYR A 173 22.42 30.00 10.56
N PRO A 174 22.13 31.09 9.82
CA PRO A 174 21.09 32.06 10.17
C PRO A 174 19.67 31.46 10.19
N SER A 175 19.43 30.37 9.46
CA SER A 175 18.12 29.73 9.36
C SER A 175 18.19 28.22 9.10
N ASN A 176 17.06 27.54 9.35
CA ASN A 176 16.87 26.10 9.12
C ASN A 176 17.04 25.71 7.63
N TRP A 177 16.76 26.65 6.71
CA TRP A 177 16.95 26.43 5.27
C TRP A 177 18.42 26.28 4.90
N GLU A 178 19.30 27.13 5.46
CA GLU A 178 20.74 27.08 5.19
C GLU A 178 21.38 25.84 5.81
N LEU A 179 20.89 25.43 6.99
CA LEU A 179 21.32 24.18 7.63
C LEU A 179 20.89 22.93 6.82
N SER A 180 19.74 22.96 6.15
CA SER A 180 19.26 21.85 5.30
C SER A 180 20.07 21.67 4.01
N THR A 181 20.82 22.70 3.59
CA THR A 181 21.63 22.70 2.36
C THR A 181 23.13 22.56 2.61
N ALA A 182 23.56 22.61 3.87
CA ALA A 182 24.96 22.67 4.27
C ALA A 182 25.68 21.32 4.21
#